data_AF-A0A3N2CR69-F1
#
_entry.id   AF-A0A3N2CR69-F1
#
_cell.length_a   1.000
_cell.length_b   1.000
_cell.length_c   1.000
_cell.angle_alpha   90.00
_cell.angle_beta   90.00
_cell.angle_gamma   90.00
#
_symmetry.space_group_name_H-M   'P 1'
#
loop_
_entity.id
_entity.type
_entity.pdbx_description
1 polymer ?
#
loop_
_entity_poly.entity_id
_entity_poly.type
_entity_poly.pdbx_seq_one_letter_code
_entity_poly.pdbx_strand_id
1 'polypeptide(L)'
;MSVIWATRGRTWGFRFLRDGGFADPLPVYEAAFAGIGAGPSAIQRVGATVAVRLPDPYGRRDAAGRSIPHEFVVSAPLAEQVETVEDALRILWPQVADDYDKVWDSEPV
;
A
#
# COMPACT_ATOMS: atom_id res chain seq x y z
N MET A 1 4.37 14.10 6.91
CA MET A 1 4.68 12.92 6.08
C MET A 1 3.38 12.17 5.90
N SER A 2 2.85 12.09 4.67
CA SER A 2 1.57 11.45 4.38
C SER A 2 1.80 10.18 3.58
N VAL A 3 1.30 9.06 4.10
CA VAL A 3 1.24 7.79 3.41
C VAL A 3 -0.20 7.33 3.43
N ILE A 4 -0.79 7.22 2.24
CA ILE A 4 -2.02 6.45 2.07
C ILE A 4 -1.59 4.99 1.91
N TRP A 5 -2.23 4.09 2.66
CA TRP A 5 -2.00 2.67 2.55
C TRP A 5 -3.32 1.94 2.45
N ALA A 6 -3.47 1.19 1.37
CA ALA A 6 -4.60 0.32 1.11
C ALA A 6 -4.15 -1.12 0.96
N THR A 7 -4.89 -2.03 1.57
CA THR A 7 -4.65 -3.47 1.48
C THR A 7 -5.94 -4.22 1.81
N ARG A 8 -5.85 -5.54 1.88
CA ARG A 8 -6.90 -6.47 2.29
C ARG A 8 -6.34 -7.42 3.34
N GLY A 9 -7.20 -8.15 4.04
CA GLY A 9 -6.76 -9.18 4.96
C GLY A 9 -7.20 -10.57 4.54
N ARG A 10 -7.17 -11.48 5.51
CA ARG A 10 -7.57 -12.86 5.32
C ARG A 10 -9.06 -12.96 4.99
N THR A 11 -9.89 -12.34 5.82
CA THR A 11 -11.35 -12.46 5.77
C THR A 11 -12.05 -11.17 5.34
N TRP A 12 -11.32 -10.06 5.20
CA TRP A 12 -11.87 -8.76 4.83
C TRP A 12 -11.30 -8.22 3.51
N GLY A 13 -12.13 -7.45 2.80
CA GLY A 13 -11.85 -6.89 1.48
C GLY A 13 -10.95 -5.65 1.50
N PHE A 14 -10.59 -5.18 0.31
CA PHE A 14 -9.68 -4.05 0.12
C PHE A 14 -10.20 -2.76 0.77
N ARG A 15 -9.36 -2.07 1.55
CA ARG A 15 -9.70 -0.83 2.28
C ARG A 15 -8.44 -0.04 2.62
N PHE A 16 -8.63 1.23 2.98
CA PHE A 16 -7.57 2.09 3.50
C PHE A 16 -7.33 1.79 4.98
N LEU A 17 -6.08 1.48 5.34
CA LEU A 17 -5.63 1.35 6.73
C LEU A 17 -4.84 2.59 7.20
N ARG A 18 -4.34 3.40 6.26
CA ARG A 18 -3.86 4.76 6.53
C ARG A 18 -4.40 5.69 5.45
N ASP A 19 -4.92 6.83 5.88
CA ASP A 19 -5.53 7.85 5.01
C ASP A 19 -4.56 8.95 4.59
N GLY A 20 -3.31 8.93 5.08
CA GLY A 20 -2.32 9.96 4.79
C GLY A 20 -2.68 11.36 5.34
N GLY A 21 -3.63 11.47 6.26
CA GLY A 21 -4.14 12.74 6.78
C GLY A 21 -5.22 13.40 5.90
N PHE A 22 -5.72 12.69 4.89
CA PHE A 22 -6.84 13.15 4.07
C PHE A 22 -8.18 12.78 4.70
N ALA A 23 -9.17 13.66 4.59
CA ALA A 23 -10.55 13.34 4.99
C ALA A 23 -11.15 12.25 4.09
N ASP A 24 -10.76 12.23 2.81
CA ASP A 24 -11.07 11.17 1.86
C ASP A 24 -9.79 10.85 1.04
N PRO A 25 -9.16 9.68 1.26
CA PRO A 25 -7.96 9.28 0.54
C PRO A 25 -8.25 8.74 -0.87
N LEU A 26 -9.50 8.40 -1.20
CA LEU A 26 -9.84 7.71 -2.46
C LEU A 26 -9.46 8.52 -3.70
N PRO A 27 -9.77 9.83 -3.83
CA PRO A 27 -9.43 10.59 -5.04
C PRO A 27 -7.91 10.69 -5.27
N VAL A 28 -7.13 10.82 -4.18
CA VAL A 28 -5.66 10.88 -4.25
C VAL A 28 -5.09 9.53 -4.67
N TYR A 29 -5.64 8.45 -4.12
CA TYR A 29 -5.28 7.09 -4.46
C TYR A 29 -5.57 6.77 -5.94
N GLU A 30 -6.78 7.04 -6.42
CA GLU A 30 -7.18 6.75 -7.80
C GLU A 30 -6.32 7.53 -8.81
N ALA A 31 -6.03 8.80 -8.53
CA ALA A 31 -5.18 9.62 -9.38
C ALA A 31 -3.74 9.07 -9.46
N ALA A 32 -3.20 8.57 -8.35
CA ALA A 32 -1.85 8.02 -8.31
C ALA A 32 -1.73 6.65 -9.02
N PHE A 33 -2.76 5.81 -8.89
CA PHE A 33 -2.82 4.48 -9.50
C PHE A 33 -3.40 4.46 -10.93
N ALA A 34 -3.88 5.60 -11.42
CA ALA A 34 -4.39 5.72 -12.78
C ALA A 34 -3.35 5.23 -13.81
N GLY A 35 -3.77 4.30 -14.67
CA GLY A 35 -2.91 3.72 -15.71
C GLY A 35 -1.96 2.62 -15.26
N ILE A 36 -1.91 2.27 -13.97
CA ILE A 36 -1.11 1.14 -13.48
C ILE A 36 -1.76 -0.17 -13.92
N GLY A 37 -1.00 -1.00 -14.64
CA GLY A 37 -1.46 -2.30 -15.12
C GLY A 37 -1.70 -3.34 -14.01
N ALA A 38 -2.26 -4.47 -14.42
CA ALA A 38 -2.35 -5.65 -13.56
C ALA A 38 -0.94 -6.22 -13.31
N GLY A 39 -0.67 -6.65 -12.09
CA GLY A 39 0.62 -7.22 -11.72
C GLY A 39 0.82 -7.28 -10.21
N PRO A 40 1.73 -8.14 -9.72
CA PRO A 40 2.00 -8.29 -8.29
C PRO A 40 2.74 -7.10 -7.69
N SER A 41 3.51 -6.38 -8.51
CA SER A 41 4.27 -5.20 -8.12
C SER A 41 4.12 -4.09 -9.16
N ALA A 42 4.17 -2.85 -8.71
CA ALA A 42 4.21 -1.68 -9.57
C ALA A 42 4.88 -0.52 -8.85
N ILE A 43 5.51 0.36 -9.62
CA ILE A 43 5.95 1.67 -9.14
C ILE A 43 5.62 2.70 -10.21
N GLN A 44 4.99 3.80 -9.80
CA GLN A 44 4.61 4.88 -10.70
C GLN A 44 4.78 6.22 -9.99
N ARG A 45 5.51 7.13 -10.62
CA ARG A 45 5.65 8.51 -10.14
C ARG A 45 4.62 9.39 -10.82
N VAL A 46 3.86 10.13 -10.02
CA VAL A 46 2.86 11.10 -10.49
C VAL A 46 3.09 12.41 -9.74
N GLY A 47 3.72 13.37 -10.42
CA GLY A 47 4.11 14.65 -9.82
C GLY A 47 4.99 14.46 -8.59
N ALA A 48 4.53 14.95 -7.44
CA ALA A 48 5.21 14.84 -6.14
C ALA A 48 4.89 13.56 -5.35
N THR A 49 4.16 12.61 -5.95
CA THR A 49 3.76 11.36 -5.32
C THR A 49 4.29 10.14 -6.05
N VAL A 50 4.43 9.04 -5.32
CA VAL A 50 4.76 7.72 -5.87
C VAL A 50 3.69 6.72 -5.43
N ALA A 51 3.02 6.11 -6.41
CA ALA A 51 2.19 4.92 -6.21
C ALA A 51 3.08 3.68 -6.24
N VAL A 52 2.91 2.82 -5.25
CA VAL A 52 3.65 1.55 -5.12
C VAL A 52 2.67 0.43 -4.86
N ARG A 53 2.75 -0.65 -5.64
CA ARG A 53 2.15 -1.94 -5.31
C ARG A 53 3.26 -2.92 -4.97
N LEU A 54 3.12 -3.62 -3.85
CA LEU A 54 4.01 -4.68 -3.40
C LEU A 54 3.19 -5.93 -3.06
N PRO A 55 3.68 -7.15 -3.35
CA PRO A 55 3.11 -8.34 -2.73
C PRO A 55 3.44 -8.34 -1.23
N ASP A 56 2.62 -9.03 -0.43
CA ASP A 56 2.93 -9.26 0.99
C ASP A 56 4.31 -9.94 1.14
N PRO A 57 5.28 -9.30 1.84
CA PRO A 57 6.64 -9.81 1.95
C PRO A 57 6.77 -11.12 2.73
N TYR A 58 5.79 -11.42 3.59
CA TYR A 58 5.72 -12.66 4.37
C TYR A 58 4.85 -13.72 3.69
N GLY A 59 4.40 -13.48 2.44
CA GLY A 59 3.63 -14.41 1.65
C GLY A 59 2.23 -14.69 2.20
N ARG A 60 1.67 -13.79 3.01
CA ARG A 60 0.32 -13.91 3.56
C ARG A 60 -0.71 -13.88 2.43
N ARG A 61 -1.78 -14.63 2.65
CA ARG A 61 -2.84 -14.86 1.66
C ARG A 61 -4.20 -14.56 2.24
N ASP A 62 -5.14 -14.24 1.36
CA ASP A 62 -6.54 -14.17 1.74
C ASP A 62 -7.15 -15.57 1.95
N ALA A 63 -8.40 -15.64 2.40
CA ALA A 63 -9.11 -16.90 2.60
C ALA A 63 -9.28 -17.73 1.32
N ALA A 64 -9.19 -17.10 0.14
CA ALA A 64 -9.22 -17.77 -1.16
C ALA A 64 -7.83 -18.20 -1.65
N GLY A 65 -6.78 -18.00 -0.85
CA GLY A 65 -5.40 -18.35 -1.18
C GLY A 65 -4.70 -17.39 -2.16
N ARG A 66 -5.29 -16.22 -2.44
CA ARG A 66 -4.69 -15.18 -3.29
C ARG A 66 -3.63 -14.40 -2.52
N SER A 67 -2.56 -13.99 -3.21
CA SER A 67 -1.57 -13.08 -2.65
C SER A 67 -2.20 -11.73 -2.31
N ILE A 68 -1.80 -11.14 -1.19
CA ILE A 68 -2.31 -9.85 -0.74
C ILE A 68 -1.42 -8.74 -1.30
N PRO A 69 -1.98 -7.79 -2.08
CA PRO A 69 -1.26 -6.61 -2.49
C PRO A 69 -1.30 -5.55 -1.39
N HIS A 70 -0.16 -4.93 -1.13
CA HIS A 70 -0.04 -3.71 -0.34
C HIS A 70 0.18 -2.54 -1.30
N GLU A 71 -0.76 -1.61 -1.30
CA GLU A 71 -0.73 -0.45 -2.17
C GLU A 71 -0.53 0.83 -1.35
N PHE A 72 0.48 1.59 -1.74
CA PHE A 72 0.87 2.82 -1.07
C PHE A 72 0.81 3.99 -2.03
N VAL A 73 0.35 5.14 -1.55
CA VAL A 73 0.63 6.43 -2.18
C VAL A 73 1.47 7.24 -1.21
N VAL A 74 2.66 7.56 -1.65
CA VAL A 74 3.68 8.22 -0.85
C VAL A 74 3.87 9.63 -1.36
N SER A 75 3.85 10.62 -0.47
CA SER A 75 4.14 12.02 -0.80
C SER A 75 5.56 12.42 -0.40
N ALA A 76 6.06 13.55 -0.92
CA ALA A 76 7.33 14.13 -0.49
C ALA A 76 7.36 14.40 1.04
N PRO A 77 8.53 14.30 1.70
CA PRO A 77 9.84 13.97 1.12
C PRO A 77 10.09 12.46 0.94
N LEU A 78 9.21 11.59 1.46
CA LEU A 78 9.43 10.14 1.41
C LEU A 78 9.41 9.60 -0.03
N ALA A 79 8.59 10.21 -0.89
CA ALA A 79 8.51 9.90 -2.31
C ALA A 79 9.84 10.11 -3.07
N GLU A 80 10.77 10.92 -2.54
CA GLU A 80 12.08 11.14 -3.16
C GLU A 80 13.05 9.98 -2.90
N GLN A 81 12.76 9.14 -1.90
CA GLN A 81 13.59 8.00 -1.52
C GLN A 81 13.08 6.67 -2.09
N VAL A 82 11.93 6.68 -2.76
CA VAL A 82 11.28 5.48 -3.32
C VAL A 82 11.35 5.55 -4.84
N GLU A 83 12.39 4.93 -5.40
CA GLU A 83 12.61 4.83 -6.85
C GLU A 83 12.34 3.43 -7.39
N THR A 84 12.44 2.42 -6.52
CA THR A 84 12.26 1.01 -6.85
C THR A 84 11.26 0.31 -5.92
N VAL A 85 10.83 -0.88 -6.32
CA VAL A 85 10.01 -1.79 -5.48
C VAL A 85 10.81 -2.19 -4.23
N GLU A 86 12.11 -2.40 -4.37
CA GLU A 86 13.05 -2.74 -3.31
C GLU A 86 13.20 -1.59 -2.31
N ASP A 87 13.27 -0.33 -2.77
CA ASP A 87 13.25 0.83 -1.90
C ASP A 87 11.96 0.94 -1.11
N ALA A 88 10.82 0.74 -1.78
CA ALA A 88 9.54 0.76 -1.13
C ALA A 88 9.41 -0.34 -0.07
N LEU A 89 9.90 -1.55 -0.35
CA LEU A 89 9.97 -2.63 0.65
C LEU A 89 10.85 -2.23 1.84
N ARG A 90 12.03 -1.67 1.59
CA ARG A 90 12.96 -1.26 2.66
C ARG A 90 12.43 -0.11 3.50
N ILE A 91 11.70 0.83 2.90
CA ILE A 91 11.29 2.09 3.53
C ILE A 91 9.87 2.01 4.09
N LEU A 92 8.90 1.51 3.32
CA LEU A 92 7.48 1.55 3.66
C LEU A 92 7.06 0.35 4.51
N TRP A 93 7.53 -0.85 4.19
CA TRP A 93 7.10 -2.06 4.90
C TRP A 93 7.34 -2.01 6.42
N PRO A 94 8.53 -1.60 6.92
CA PRO A 94 8.77 -1.55 8.36
C PRO A 94 7.83 -0.60 9.10
N GLN A 95 7.20 0.36 8.41
CA GLN A 95 6.28 1.31 9.02
C GLN A 95 4.89 0.74 9.23
N VAL A 96 4.51 -0.32 8.50
CA VAL A 96 3.15 -0.89 8.52
C VAL A 96 3.11 -2.36 8.94
N ALA A 97 4.25 -3.06 8.96
CA ALA A 97 4.33 -4.49 9.26
C ALA A 97 3.63 -4.83 10.59
N ASP A 98 4.02 -4.18 11.69
CA ASP A 98 3.45 -4.46 13.02
C ASP A 98 1.95 -4.18 13.12
N ASP A 99 1.46 -3.17 12.39
CA ASP A 99 0.02 -2.88 12.33
C ASP A 99 -0.71 -3.94 11.52
N TYR A 100 -0.12 -4.33 10.39
CA TYR A 100 -0.68 -5.35 9.53
C TYR A 100 -0.74 -6.73 10.20
N ASP A 101 0.28 -7.09 10.98
CA ASP A 101 0.34 -8.33 11.76
C ASP A 101 -0.86 -8.49 12.69
N LYS A 102 -1.34 -7.38 13.27
CA LYS A 102 -2.49 -7.37 14.18
C LYS A 102 -3.81 -7.56 13.44
N VAL A 103 -3.91 -7.02 12.22
CA VAL A 103 -5.19 -6.92 11.48
C VAL A 103 -5.32 -7.91 10.33
N TRP A 104 -4.28 -8.62 9.92
CA TRP A 104 -4.37 -9.53 8.78
C TRP A 104 -5.41 -10.64 8.98
N ASP A 105 -5.41 -11.28 10.15
CA ASP A 105 -6.33 -12.38 10.49
C ASP A 105 -7.43 -11.95 11.49
N SER A 106 -7.65 -10.65 11.63
CA SER A 106 -8.73 -10.07 12.43
C SER A 106 -9.44 -8.99 11.62
N GLU A 107 -10.59 -8.49 12.06
CA GLU A 107 -11.16 -7.32 11.40
C GLU A 107 -10.43 -6.05 11.87
N PRO A 108 -9.91 -5.20 10.96
CA PRO A 108 -9.38 -3.90 11.34
C PRO A 108 -10.51 -3.05 11.91
N VAL A 109 -10.26 -2.50 13.10
CA VAL A 109 -11.20 -1.68 13.89
C VAL A 109 -11.44 -0.32 13.22
#